data_AF-A0A1V6D1N9-F1
#
_entry.id   AF-A0A1V6D1N9-F1
#
_cell.length_a   1.000
_cell.length_b   1.000
_cell.length_c   1.000
_cell.angle_alpha   90.00
_cell.angle_beta   90.00
_cell.angle_gamma   90.00
#
_symmetry.space_group_name_H-M   'P 1'
#
loop_
_entity.id
_entity.type
_entity.pdbx_description
1 polymer ?
#
loop_
_entity_poly.entity_id
_entity_poly.type
_entity_poly.pdbx_seq_one_letter_code
_entity_poly.pdbx_strand_id
1 'polypeptide(L)'
;MSFRCLWLPLFALLLLSCSVFAIEDIPAHQKKRIDQAVPAGPRGQVNKPRRVLIFSTPDHLYAKDPHKGYCVPYGAYAFKALGEKTKAYEPVLSADLAMFLPDNLAPFDAVVMNNSCGAWITPTDEDMAKAEFKKLGADKAAVEQALRQALLDYVRNGGGIVAIHFAIAANRHWPAFAELIGGQFTGHPWNEEIGVCAEEPSHPLLAAFGGKDFRLADEIYQYGKPYNRSAVRVLLSLDPERTNMGVRWINQPDNDFALAWVKSQGKGRVFYTSFGHRTELFWHPQLLQMYLDAVQFAAGDLDAPTAPRADRPNKRMPGPTPAEQRLALMKARKVPVPSDEEVAKIEAAAPDKPPAKPARPRKILVWGHSWTHLPNPYAEKAIEILGRKTGAFTATVSDDPRLLIADRLAQFDALVMNNIHENEPFLPLDFGKLGPEQQEAARKMDQAIRKSILDFAAGTKEGNRTIPGKGIVGTHAATAALNKWPEYLEMMGGSFGGYILQDLVVKVEQPTHPLTACFGDKTFAINDEIYIFPQADQRQKLRILLSLDMDKTKFPEKVQLARPGLEKGRPDKDHAISWIRPFGTGRVFYTVLGHQPETHWNPQFLAHLLAGIQYAIGDLPADGK
;
A
#
# COMPACT_ATOMS: atom_id res chain seq x y z
N MET A 1 -56.23 41.35 -49.49
CA MET A 1 -55.35 41.13 -48.33
C MET A 1 -55.80 39.88 -47.61
N SER A 2 -55.00 38.80 -47.69
CA SER A 2 -55.37 37.45 -47.29
C SER A 2 -54.95 37.20 -45.84
N PHE A 3 -55.89 36.79 -44.98
CA PHE A 3 -55.62 36.28 -43.64
C PHE A 3 -55.16 34.82 -43.75
N ARG A 4 -53.90 34.55 -43.39
CA ARG A 4 -53.42 33.19 -43.10
C ARG A 4 -53.40 32.99 -41.59
N CYS A 5 -54.34 32.21 -41.08
CA CYS A 5 -54.28 31.59 -39.77
C CYS A 5 -53.18 30.52 -39.80
N LEU A 6 -52.11 30.69 -39.02
CA LEU A 6 -51.13 29.64 -38.73
C LEU A 6 -51.62 28.85 -37.51
N TRP A 7 -52.00 27.60 -37.75
CA TRP A 7 -52.15 26.58 -36.71
C TRP A 7 -50.75 26.17 -36.22
N LEU A 8 -50.45 26.43 -34.95
CA LEU A 8 -49.38 25.76 -34.21
C LEU A 8 -49.95 24.46 -33.61
N PRO A 9 -49.32 23.29 -33.79
CA PRO A 9 -49.75 22.09 -33.10
C PRO A 9 -49.33 22.19 -31.63
N LEU A 10 -50.31 22.12 -30.73
CA LEU A 10 -50.09 21.90 -29.31
C LEU A 10 -49.45 20.51 -29.16
N PHE A 11 -48.14 20.44 -28.92
CA PHE A 11 -47.52 19.24 -28.36
C PHE A 11 -48.04 19.12 -26.92
N ALA A 12 -49.00 18.22 -26.70
CA ALA A 12 -49.39 17.81 -25.38
C ALA A 12 -48.19 17.13 -24.72
N LEU A 13 -47.48 17.85 -23.85
CA LEU A 13 -46.58 17.26 -22.87
C LEU A 13 -47.44 16.35 -21.99
N LEU A 14 -47.45 15.05 -22.26
CA LEU A 14 -47.82 14.07 -21.26
C LEU A 14 -46.75 14.16 -20.16
N LEU A 15 -47.05 14.97 -19.14
CA LEU A 15 -46.43 14.87 -17.83
C LEU A 15 -46.81 13.48 -17.29
N LEU A 16 -46.02 12.46 -17.65
CA LEU A 16 -45.93 11.26 -16.83
C LEU A 16 -45.57 11.77 -15.44
N SER A 17 -46.45 11.49 -14.48
CA SER A 17 -46.15 11.64 -13.07
C SER A 17 -44.93 10.78 -12.77
N CYS A 18 -43.74 11.36 -12.86
CA CYS A 18 -42.57 10.81 -12.20
C CYS A 18 -42.94 10.75 -10.72
N SER A 19 -43.32 9.58 -10.23
CA SER A 19 -43.26 9.29 -8.81
C SER A 19 -41.84 9.64 -8.39
N VAL A 20 -41.68 10.76 -7.69
CA VAL A 20 -40.39 11.14 -7.10
C VAL A 20 -40.14 10.10 -6.02
N PHE A 21 -39.45 9.02 -6.40
CA PHE A 21 -39.03 8.00 -5.44
C PHE A 21 -38.07 8.66 -4.46
N ALA A 22 -38.39 8.53 -3.18
CA ALA A 22 -37.52 9.02 -2.12
C ALA A 22 -36.30 8.08 -2.03
N ILE A 23 -35.19 8.47 -2.65
CA ILE A 23 -33.88 7.93 -2.26
C ILE A 23 -33.75 8.17 -0.75
N GLU A 24 -33.30 7.14 -0.03
CA GLU A 24 -33.11 7.20 1.42
C GLU A 24 -32.38 8.48 1.81
N ASP A 25 -32.95 9.24 2.75
CA ASP A 25 -32.38 10.53 3.10
C ASP A 25 -31.15 10.38 4.00
N ILE A 26 -30.17 11.26 3.85
CA ILE A 26 -28.95 11.25 4.68
C ILE A 26 -29.02 12.30 5.79
N PRO A 27 -28.31 12.11 6.91
CA PRO A 27 -28.32 13.07 8.02
C PRO A 27 -27.92 14.49 7.58
N ALA A 28 -28.62 15.51 8.08
CA ALA A 28 -28.41 16.91 7.67
C ALA A 28 -26.96 17.40 7.85
N HIS A 29 -26.25 16.94 8.88
CA HIS A 29 -24.86 17.29 9.10
C HIS A 29 -23.93 16.68 8.02
N GLN A 30 -24.27 15.51 7.47
CA GLN A 30 -23.52 14.91 6.35
C GLN A 30 -23.85 15.62 5.04
N LYS A 31 -25.13 15.97 4.77
CA LYS A 31 -25.50 16.84 3.64
C LYS A 31 -24.66 18.11 3.62
N LYS A 32 -24.52 18.76 4.78
CA LYS A 32 -23.70 19.96 4.94
C LYS A 32 -22.23 19.74 4.58
N ARG A 33 -21.64 18.60 4.95
CA ARG A 33 -20.25 18.28 4.58
C ARG A 33 -20.09 18.10 3.07
N ILE A 34 -21.00 17.37 2.44
CA ILE A 34 -21.03 17.20 0.99
C ILE A 34 -21.15 18.58 0.33
N ASP A 35 -22.15 19.35 0.75
CA ASP A 35 -22.45 20.69 0.29
C ASP A 35 -21.28 21.68 0.37
N GLN A 36 -20.42 21.54 1.39
CA GLN A 36 -19.23 22.36 1.60
C GLN A 36 -18.03 21.88 0.77
N ALA A 37 -18.00 20.60 0.41
CA ALA A 37 -16.95 20.00 -0.40
C ALA A 37 -17.22 20.11 -1.91
N VAL A 38 -18.46 20.41 -2.32
CA VAL A 38 -18.80 20.64 -3.73
C VAL A 38 -17.92 21.75 -4.30
N PRO A 39 -17.32 21.56 -5.49
CA PRO A 39 -16.50 22.58 -6.12
C PRO A 39 -17.25 23.87 -6.42
N ALA A 40 -16.51 24.97 -6.58
CA ALA A 40 -17.08 26.28 -6.91
C ALA A 40 -17.83 26.31 -8.25
N GLY A 41 -17.43 25.47 -9.21
CA GLY A 41 -18.05 25.42 -10.53
C GLY A 41 -17.45 24.35 -11.44
N PRO A 42 -18.03 24.17 -12.63
CA PRO A 42 -17.54 23.25 -13.64
C PRO A 42 -16.19 23.69 -14.21
N ARG A 43 -15.38 22.74 -14.67
CA ARG A 43 -14.12 23.02 -15.41
C ARG A 43 -14.32 23.02 -16.93
N GLY A 44 -15.15 22.11 -17.42
CA GLY A 44 -15.59 22.12 -18.82
C GLY A 44 -16.61 23.23 -19.07
N GLN A 45 -16.69 23.69 -20.32
CA GLN A 45 -17.66 24.72 -20.70
C GLN A 45 -19.02 24.09 -20.95
N VAL A 46 -20.03 24.51 -20.19
CA VAL A 46 -21.42 24.07 -20.36
C VAL A 46 -22.04 24.83 -21.53
N ASN A 47 -22.06 24.20 -22.71
CA ASN A 47 -22.47 24.86 -23.95
C ASN A 47 -23.98 24.81 -24.22
N LYS A 48 -24.71 23.97 -23.48
CA LYS A 48 -26.17 23.86 -23.51
C LYS A 48 -26.66 23.32 -22.15
N PRO A 49 -27.94 23.50 -21.79
CA PRO A 49 -28.51 22.83 -20.64
C PRO A 49 -28.30 21.32 -20.73
N ARG A 50 -27.78 20.72 -19.66
CA ARG A 50 -27.56 19.27 -19.55
C ARG A 50 -28.55 18.65 -18.60
N ARG A 51 -29.07 17.47 -18.94
CA ARG A 51 -29.86 16.64 -18.02
C ARG A 51 -29.12 15.35 -17.74
N VAL A 52 -28.97 15.01 -16.46
CA VAL A 52 -28.22 13.83 -16.04
C VAL A 52 -29.07 12.96 -15.13
N LEU A 53 -29.24 11.70 -15.53
CA LEU A 53 -29.93 10.69 -14.72
C LEU A 53 -28.98 10.14 -13.67
N ILE A 54 -29.29 10.31 -12.39
CA ILE A 54 -28.60 9.69 -11.27
C ILE A 54 -29.35 8.41 -10.90
N PHE A 55 -28.94 7.30 -11.51
CA PHE A 55 -29.59 6.01 -11.37
C PHE A 55 -28.99 5.19 -10.22
N SER A 56 -29.80 4.89 -9.22
CA SER A 56 -29.43 4.04 -8.08
C SER A 56 -30.11 2.67 -8.18
N THR A 57 -29.66 1.71 -7.38
CA THR A 57 -30.24 0.35 -7.34
C THR A 57 -31.76 0.39 -7.08
N PRO A 58 -32.60 -0.28 -7.89
CA PRO A 58 -34.04 -0.38 -7.67
C PRO A 58 -34.41 -1.03 -6.34
N ASP A 59 -35.50 -0.58 -5.71
CA ASP A 59 -35.92 -0.99 -4.36
C ASP A 59 -35.99 -2.52 -4.15
N HIS A 60 -36.51 -3.23 -5.15
CA HIS A 60 -36.67 -4.69 -5.10
C HIS A 60 -35.33 -5.44 -5.02
N LEU A 61 -34.23 -4.83 -5.47
CA LEU A 61 -32.86 -5.32 -5.34
C LEU A 61 -32.17 -4.69 -4.13
N TYR A 62 -32.47 -3.42 -3.85
CA TYR A 62 -31.80 -2.61 -2.85
C TYR A 62 -32.04 -3.09 -1.42
N ALA A 63 -33.21 -3.68 -1.14
CA ALA A 63 -33.55 -4.17 0.21
C ALA A 63 -32.54 -5.19 0.79
N LYS A 64 -31.79 -5.91 -0.07
CA LYS A 64 -30.78 -6.90 0.32
C LYS A 64 -29.35 -6.45 0.02
N ASP A 65 -29.18 -5.22 -0.46
CA ASP A 65 -27.88 -4.70 -0.85
C ASP A 65 -27.11 -4.17 0.38
N PRO A 66 -25.83 -4.56 0.56
CA PRO A 66 -25.04 -4.15 1.73
C PRO A 66 -24.70 -2.64 1.74
N HIS A 67 -24.86 -1.95 0.62
CA HIS A 67 -24.65 -0.52 0.48
C HIS A 67 -25.88 0.31 0.86
N LYS A 68 -27.00 -0.35 1.22
CA LYS A 68 -28.21 0.30 1.70
C LYS A 68 -27.96 1.12 2.97
N GLY A 69 -28.48 2.36 3.01
CA GLY A 69 -28.26 3.29 4.13
C GLY A 69 -26.80 3.74 4.32
N TYR A 70 -25.90 3.29 3.45
CA TYR A 70 -24.46 3.54 3.54
C TYR A 70 -23.99 4.38 2.36
N CYS A 71 -23.43 3.82 1.28
CA CYS A 71 -22.78 4.64 0.25
C CYS A 71 -23.75 5.21 -0.80
N VAL A 72 -24.81 4.47 -1.15
CA VAL A 72 -25.75 4.85 -2.22
C VAL A 72 -26.46 6.19 -1.97
N PRO A 73 -27.08 6.45 -0.79
CA PRO A 73 -27.82 7.70 -0.60
C PRO A 73 -26.89 8.92 -0.51
N TYR A 74 -25.65 8.73 -0.06
CA TYR A 74 -24.63 9.77 -0.03
C TYR A 74 -24.14 10.10 -1.43
N GLY A 75 -23.91 9.08 -2.28
CA GLY A 75 -23.60 9.27 -3.69
C GLY A 75 -24.72 9.99 -4.43
N ALA A 76 -25.97 9.57 -4.25
CA ALA A 76 -27.12 10.20 -4.89
C ALA A 76 -27.24 11.70 -4.51
N TYR A 77 -27.10 12.02 -3.23
CA TYR A 77 -27.09 13.41 -2.77
C TYR A 77 -25.89 14.18 -3.30
N ALA A 78 -24.69 13.59 -3.34
CA ALA A 78 -23.50 14.25 -3.86
C ALA A 78 -23.62 14.60 -5.34
N PHE A 79 -24.08 13.67 -6.20
CA PHE A 79 -24.32 13.99 -7.61
C PHE A 79 -25.45 15.01 -7.80
N LYS A 80 -26.51 14.97 -6.98
CA LYS A 80 -27.52 16.04 -6.95
C LYS A 80 -26.89 17.41 -6.65
N ALA A 81 -26.11 17.49 -5.57
CA ALA A 81 -25.47 18.72 -5.12
C ALA A 81 -24.45 19.23 -6.14
N LEU A 82 -23.69 18.35 -6.79
CA LEU A 82 -22.78 18.70 -7.88
C LEU A 82 -23.53 19.42 -9.00
N GLY A 83 -24.61 18.84 -9.54
CA GLY A 83 -25.40 19.48 -10.60
C GLY A 83 -26.01 20.81 -10.17
N GLU A 84 -26.72 20.83 -9.03
CA GLU A 84 -27.48 22.00 -8.58
C GLU A 84 -26.61 23.18 -8.16
N LYS A 85 -25.48 22.94 -7.48
CA LYS A 85 -24.64 24.02 -6.95
C LYS A 85 -23.67 24.56 -7.99
N THR A 86 -23.12 23.69 -8.83
CA THR A 86 -22.17 24.11 -9.88
C THR A 86 -22.89 24.61 -11.13
N LYS A 87 -24.19 24.30 -11.27
CA LYS A 87 -25.01 24.54 -12.47
C LYS A 87 -24.49 23.81 -13.71
N ALA A 88 -23.70 22.74 -13.53
CA ALA A 88 -23.18 21.94 -14.62
C ALA A 88 -24.28 21.12 -15.34
N TYR A 89 -25.31 20.70 -14.61
CA TYR A 89 -26.42 19.91 -15.14
C TYR A 89 -27.64 19.96 -14.22
N GLU A 90 -28.82 19.65 -14.77
CA GLU A 90 -30.04 19.31 -14.05
C GLU A 90 -29.97 17.83 -13.60
N PRO A 91 -29.87 17.54 -12.29
CA PRO A 91 -29.86 16.17 -11.80
C PRO A 91 -31.29 15.62 -11.72
N VAL A 92 -31.50 14.41 -12.25
CA VAL A 92 -32.74 13.65 -12.08
C VAL A 92 -32.42 12.36 -11.33
N LEU A 93 -32.88 12.25 -10.09
CA LEU A 93 -32.65 11.07 -9.25
C LEU A 93 -33.77 10.06 -9.52
N SER A 94 -33.40 8.81 -9.82
CA SER A 94 -34.38 7.74 -10.01
C SER A 94 -33.76 6.36 -9.75
N ALA A 95 -34.62 5.41 -9.43
CA ALA A 95 -34.32 3.98 -9.42
C ALA A 95 -35.35 3.18 -10.26
N ASP A 96 -36.23 3.89 -10.99
CA ASP A 96 -37.28 3.28 -11.80
C ASP A 96 -36.72 2.78 -13.13
N LEU A 97 -36.97 1.51 -13.44
CA LEU A 97 -36.57 0.88 -14.71
C LEU A 97 -37.18 1.61 -15.92
N ALA A 98 -38.32 2.29 -15.75
CA ALA A 98 -38.97 3.06 -16.80
C ALA A 98 -38.06 4.15 -17.38
N MET A 99 -37.03 4.61 -16.66
CA MET A 99 -36.05 5.58 -17.18
C MET A 99 -35.21 5.03 -18.34
N PHE A 100 -35.16 3.70 -18.50
CA PHE A 100 -34.44 3.02 -19.59
C PHE A 100 -35.35 2.66 -20.78
N LEU A 101 -36.63 3.02 -20.74
CA LEU A 101 -37.46 3.00 -21.95
C LEU A 101 -36.85 3.97 -22.98
N PRO A 102 -36.84 3.65 -24.29
CA PRO A 102 -36.16 4.46 -25.31
C PRO A 102 -36.48 5.96 -25.26
N ASP A 103 -37.77 6.30 -25.19
CA ASP A 103 -38.24 7.69 -25.17
C ASP A 103 -37.92 8.42 -23.86
N ASN A 104 -37.78 7.69 -22.76
CA ASN A 104 -37.47 8.25 -21.44
C ASN A 104 -35.96 8.45 -21.24
N LEU A 105 -35.13 7.62 -21.87
CA LEU A 105 -33.68 7.71 -21.81
C LEU A 105 -33.13 8.80 -22.73
N ALA A 106 -33.74 8.98 -23.90
CA ALA A 106 -33.28 9.92 -24.93
C ALA A 106 -33.02 11.37 -24.48
N PRO A 107 -33.78 11.97 -23.53
CA PRO A 107 -33.54 13.33 -23.07
C PRO A 107 -32.30 13.54 -22.20
N PHE A 108 -31.61 12.48 -21.76
CA PHE A 108 -30.46 12.58 -20.86
C PHE A 108 -29.14 12.66 -21.64
N ASP A 109 -28.28 13.62 -21.28
CA ASP A 109 -26.93 13.72 -21.87
C ASP A 109 -25.97 12.68 -21.25
N ALA A 110 -26.21 12.29 -19.99
CA ALA A 110 -25.46 11.22 -19.34
C ALA A 110 -26.30 10.49 -18.29
N VAL A 111 -25.90 9.26 -17.99
CA VAL A 111 -26.40 8.45 -16.86
C VAL A 111 -25.26 8.19 -15.88
N VAL A 112 -25.44 8.60 -14.63
CA VAL A 112 -24.60 8.19 -13.51
C VAL A 112 -25.20 6.92 -12.92
N MET A 113 -24.45 5.82 -13.01
CA MET A 113 -24.75 4.57 -12.32
C MET A 113 -24.13 4.64 -10.92
N ASN A 114 -24.92 5.14 -9.97
CA ASN A 114 -24.50 5.33 -8.59
C ASN A 114 -24.64 4.01 -7.83
N ASN A 115 -23.55 3.24 -7.75
CA ASN A 115 -23.51 1.99 -7.01
C ASN A 115 -24.64 1.00 -7.39
N SER A 116 -25.09 1.06 -8.65
CA SER A 116 -26.18 0.23 -9.15
C SER A 116 -25.80 -1.25 -9.05
N CYS A 117 -26.69 -2.12 -8.58
CA CYS A 117 -26.36 -3.54 -8.39
C CYS A 117 -27.44 -4.49 -8.92
N GLY A 118 -27.11 -5.78 -8.94
CA GLY A 118 -28.04 -6.84 -9.33
C GLY A 118 -28.46 -6.77 -10.80
N ALA A 119 -29.51 -7.52 -11.14
CA ALA A 119 -30.07 -7.59 -12.49
C ALA A 119 -31.11 -6.49 -12.73
N TRP A 120 -30.74 -5.23 -12.47
CA TRP A 120 -31.69 -4.10 -12.48
C TRP A 120 -32.35 -3.86 -13.84
N ILE A 121 -31.74 -4.33 -14.95
CA ILE A 121 -32.31 -4.19 -16.31
C ILE A 121 -33.45 -5.20 -16.57
N THR A 122 -33.59 -6.24 -15.73
CA THR A 122 -34.65 -7.24 -15.83
C THR A 122 -35.96 -6.70 -15.25
N PRO A 123 -37.06 -6.63 -16.04
CA PRO A 123 -38.33 -6.11 -15.55
C PRO A 123 -38.98 -7.02 -14.51
N THR A 124 -39.58 -6.39 -13.50
CA THR A 124 -40.42 -7.08 -12.50
C THR A 124 -41.80 -7.41 -13.07
N ASP A 125 -42.62 -8.18 -12.34
CA ASP A 125 -44.04 -8.38 -12.73
C ASP A 125 -44.83 -7.07 -12.69
N GLU A 126 -44.47 -6.15 -11.78
CA GLU A 126 -45.07 -4.82 -11.69
C GLU A 126 -44.72 -3.96 -12.91
N ASP A 127 -43.48 -4.04 -13.40
CA ASP A 127 -43.09 -3.37 -14.65
C ASP A 127 -43.84 -3.94 -15.83
N MET A 128 -43.98 -5.27 -15.91
CA MET A 128 -44.73 -5.95 -16.96
C MET A 128 -46.23 -5.64 -16.93
N ALA A 129 -46.78 -5.11 -15.84
CA ALA A 129 -48.18 -4.68 -15.78
C ALA A 129 -48.40 -3.34 -16.54
N LYS A 130 -47.37 -2.50 -16.61
CA LYS A 130 -47.39 -1.16 -17.23
C LYS A 130 -47.47 -1.25 -18.76
N ALA A 131 -48.24 -0.36 -19.39
CA ALA A 131 -48.52 -0.41 -20.82
C ALA A 131 -47.28 -0.13 -21.68
N GLU A 132 -46.35 0.66 -21.17
CA GLU A 132 -45.12 1.06 -21.87
C GLU A 132 -44.18 -0.13 -22.05
N PHE A 133 -44.06 -0.99 -21.04
CA PHE A 133 -43.23 -2.19 -21.10
C PHE A 133 -43.84 -3.27 -22.01
N LYS A 134 -45.17 -3.44 -21.97
CA LYS A 134 -45.88 -4.37 -22.88
C LYS A 134 -45.71 -4.02 -24.36
N LYS A 135 -45.44 -2.74 -24.70
CA LYS A 135 -45.14 -2.33 -26.07
C LYS A 135 -43.76 -2.79 -26.56
N LEU A 136 -42.82 -3.05 -25.65
CA LEU A 136 -41.46 -3.48 -26.00
C LEU A 136 -41.34 -4.99 -26.23
N GLY A 137 -42.23 -5.79 -25.65
CA GLY A 137 -42.18 -7.24 -25.78
C GLY A 137 -43.32 -7.97 -25.07
N ALA A 138 -43.54 -9.21 -25.47
CA ALA A 138 -44.61 -10.07 -24.95
C ALA A 138 -44.32 -10.62 -23.54
N ASP A 139 -43.06 -10.72 -23.16
CA ASP A 139 -42.60 -11.26 -21.87
C ASP A 139 -41.38 -10.49 -21.33
N LYS A 140 -40.96 -10.83 -20.10
CA LYS A 140 -39.82 -10.18 -19.42
C LYS A 140 -38.53 -10.25 -20.22
N ALA A 141 -38.28 -11.36 -20.91
CA ALA A 141 -37.03 -11.57 -21.65
C ALA A 141 -36.99 -10.69 -22.91
N ALA A 142 -38.10 -10.59 -23.65
CA ALA A 142 -38.22 -9.71 -24.81
C ALA A 142 -38.09 -8.24 -24.41
N VAL A 143 -38.75 -7.84 -23.33
CA VAL A 143 -38.68 -6.47 -22.80
C VAL A 143 -37.27 -6.14 -22.31
N GLU A 144 -36.65 -7.02 -21.53
CA GLU A 144 -35.27 -6.84 -21.09
C GLU A 144 -34.32 -6.69 -22.29
N GLN A 145 -34.47 -7.52 -23.32
CA GLN A 145 -33.64 -7.42 -24.52
C GLN A 145 -33.80 -6.07 -25.23
N ALA A 146 -35.02 -5.53 -25.29
CA ALA A 146 -35.28 -4.20 -25.84
C ALA A 146 -34.63 -3.09 -24.99
N LEU A 147 -34.71 -3.18 -23.65
CA LEU A 147 -34.09 -2.20 -22.73
C LEU A 147 -32.56 -2.23 -22.82
N ARG A 148 -31.96 -3.42 -22.86
CA ARG A 148 -30.52 -3.62 -23.07
C ARG A 148 -30.07 -2.97 -24.38
N GLN A 149 -30.83 -3.18 -25.47
CA GLN A 149 -30.53 -2.59 -26.77
C GLN A 149 -30.67 -1.06 -26.74
N ALA A 150 -31.71 -0.54 -26.10
CA ALA A 150 -31.93 0.90 -25.94
C ALA A 150 -30.75 1.59 -25.24
N LEU A 151 -30.22 1.00 -24.16
CA LEU A 151 -29.04 1.53 -23.47
C LEU A 151 -27.78 1.48 -24.35
N LEU A 152 -27.55 0.38 -25.07
CA LEU A 152 -26.39 0.28 -25.96
C LEU A 152 -26.45 1.30 -27.11
N ASP A 153 -27.63 1.51 -27.69
CA ASP A 153 -27.82 2.47 -28.77
C ASP A 153 -27.75 3.92 -28.27
N TYR A 154 -28.28 4.19 -27.07
CA TYR A 154 -28.11 5.47 -26.38
C TYR A 154 -26.63 5.86 -26.30
N VAL A 155 -25.79 4.97 -25.77
CA VAL A 155 -24.35 5.24 -25.65
C VAL A 155 -23.71 5.33 -27.04
N ARG A 156 -23.99 4.39 -27.94
CA ARG A 156 -23.40 4.38 -29.29
C ARG A 156 -23.70 5.69 -30.06
N ASN A 157 -24.85 6.32 -29.79
CA ASN A 157 -25.29 7.56 -30.43
C ASN A 157 -24.85 8.85 -29.72
N GLY A 158 -24.13 8.77 -28.59
CA GLY A 158 -23.53 9.94 -27.94
C GLY A 158 -23.90 10.12 -26.47
N GLY A 159 -24.78 9.29 -25.92
CA GLY A 159 -25.08 9.27 -24.49
C GLY A 159 -23.86 8.90 -23.65
N GLY A 160 -23.70 9.55 -22.51
CA GLY A 160 -22.61 9.30 -21.57
C GLY A 160 -22.95 8.33 -20.45
N ILE A 161 -21.96 7.58 -19.95
CA ILE A 161 -22.08 6.76 -18.73
C ILE A 161 -20.98 7.13 -17.73
N VAL A 162 -21.37 7.32 -16.48
CA VAL A 162 -20.46 7.44 -15.33
C VAL A 162 -20.79 6.31 -14.36
N ALA A 163 -19.95 5.28 -14.30
CA ALA A 163 -20.15 4.13 -13.42
C ALA A 163 -19.29 4.25 -12.15
N ILE A 164 -19.95 4.14 -10.99
CA ILE A 164 -19.31 4.32 -9.68
C ILE A 164 -19.30 3.00 -8.93
N HIS A 165 -18.11 2.60 -8.49
CA HIS A 165 -17.85 1.51 -7.55
C HIS A 165 -18.60 0.22 -7.92
N PHE A 166 -19.64 -0.18 -7.19
CA PHE A 166 -20.30 -1.47 -7.39
C PHE A 166 -21.13 -1.56 -8.69
N ALA A 167 -21.30 -0.45 -9.41
CA ALA A 167 -21.95 -0.42 -10.74
C ALA A 167 -21.36 -1.43 -11.73
N ILE A 168 -20.04 -1.72 -11.66
CA ILE A 168 -19.37 -2.70 -12.53
C ILE A 168 -19.76 -4.15 -12.23
N ALA A 169 -20.35 -4.43 -11.06
CA ALA A 169 -20.78 -5.76 -10.66
C ALA A 169 -22.24 -6.06 -11.01
N ALA A 170 -22.98 -5.08 -11.53
CA ALA A 170 -24.37 -5.23 -11.95
C ALA A 170 -24.53 -6.06 -13.24
N ASN A 171 -25.77 -6.52 -13.50
CA ASN A 171 -26.18 -7.21 -14.71
C ASN A 171 -25.23 -8.34 -15.16
N ARG A 172 -24.77 -9.17 -14.23
CA ARG A 172 -23.77 -10.24 -14.50
C ARG A 172 -24.20 -11.22 -15.59
N HIS A 173 -25.50 -11.37 -15.82
CA HIS A 173 -26.11 -12.20 -16.86
C HIS A 173 -26.08 -11.56 -18.26
N TRP A 174 -25.60 -10.32 -18.38
CA TRP A 174 -25.54 -9.55 -19.62
C TRP A 174 -24.09 -9.19 -20.00
N PRO A 175 -23.36 -10.04 -20.73
CA PRO A 175 -21.95 -9.82 -21.06
C PRO A 175 -21.65 -8.50 -21.78
N ALA A 176 -22.56 -8.01 -22.63
CA ALA A 176 -22.35 -6.73 -23.33
C ALA A 176 -22.36 -5.52 -22.37
N PHE A 177 -22.90 -5.65 -21.16
CA PHE A 177 -22.75 -4.63 -20.11
C PHE A 177 -21.31 -4.57 -19.58
N ALA A 178 -20.69 -5.73 -19.36
CA ALA A 178 -19.28 -5.79 -18.96
C ALA A 178 -18.37 -5.19 -20.05
N GLU A 179 -18.70 -5.42 -21.34
CA GLU A 179 -18.02 -4.77 -22.47
C GLU A 179 -18.25 -3.26 -22.52
N LEU A 180 -19.47 -2.81 -22.21
CA LEU A 180 -19.81 -1.39 -22.15
C LEU A 180 -18.96 -0.66 -21.11
N ILE A 181 -18.90 -1.19 -19.87
CA ILE A 181 -18.14 -0.61 -18.75
C ILE A 181 -16.63 -0.85 -18.91
N GLY A 182 -16.23 -1.97 -19.52
CA GLY A 182 -14.82 -2.32 -19.78
C GLY A 182 -14.19 -3.25 -18.75
N GLY A 183 -14.98 -4.01 -17.99
CA GLY A 183 -14.48 -4.97 -17.00
C GLY A 183 -15.59 -5.68 -16.23
N GLN A 184 -15.23 -6.75 -15.52
CA GLN A 184 -16.13 -7.47 -14.62
C GLN A 184 -15.50 -7.58 -13.23
N PHE A 185 -16.26 -7.28 -12.17
CA PHE A 185 -15.83 -7.46 -10.79
C PHE A 185 -15.45 -8.93 -10.49
N THR A 186 -14.25 -9.16 -9.92
CA THR A 186 -13.79 -10.49 -9.48
C THR A 186 -13.37 -10.57 -8.02
N GLY A 187 -13.28 -9.45 -7.30
CA GLY A 187 -12.98 -9.42 -5.87
C GLY A 187 -12.66 -8.01 -5.36
N HIS A 188 -12.57 -7.87 -4.03
CA HIS A 188 -12.25 -6.61 -3.35
C HIS A 188 -11.17 -6.81 -2.26
N PRO A 189 -9.88 -6.99 -2.62
CA PRO A 189 -8.85 -7.38 -1.65
C PRO A 189 -8.59 -6.36 -0.53
N TRP A 190 -8.89 -5.07 -0.76
CA TRP A 190 -8.63 -3.99 0.19
C TRP A 190 -9.92 -3.34 0.68
N ASN A 191 -9.96 -3.07 1.98
CA ASN A 191 -10.88 -2.12 2.62
C ASN A 191 -10.08 -1.29 3.63
N GLU A 192 -9.06 -0.59 3.13
CA GLU A 192 -8.08 0.15 3.91
C GLU A 192 -7.49 1.30 3.09
N GLU A 193 -6.56 2.05 3.66
CA GLU A 193 -5.86 3.10 2.94
C GLU A 193 -4.85 2.53 1.94
N ILE A 194 -5.05 2.84 0.67
CA ILE A 194 -4.18 2.44 -0.44
C ILE A 194 -3.35 3.63 -0.96
N GLY A 195 -2.25 3.33 -1.65
CA GLY A 195 -1.57 4.27 -2.52
C GLY A 195 -2.23 4.28 -3.90
N VAL A 196 -2.39 5.47 -4.48
CA VAL A 196 -2.96 5.67 -5.82
C VAL A 196 -1.93 6.34 -6.71
N CYS A 197 -1.64 5.71 -7.86
CA CYS A 197 -0.82 6.25 -8.92
C CYS A 197 -1.66 7.05 -9.91
N ALA A 198 -1.26 8.30 -10.16
CA ALA A 198 -1.75 9.07 -11.30
C ALA A 198 -0.96 8.66 -12.56
N GLU A 199 -1.56 7.81 -13.40
CA GLU A 199 -0.88 7.26 -14.59
C GLU A 199 -0.71 8.30 -15.69
N GLU A 200 -1.59 9.30 -15.73
CA GLU A 200 -1.52 10.44 -16.65
C GLU A 200 -1.71 11.77 -15.90
N PRO A 201 -0.65 12.30 -15.27
CA PRO A 201 -0.71 13.52 -14.47
C PRO A 201 -1.37 14.74 -15.17
N SER A 202 -1.25 14.82 -16.49
CA SER A 202 -1.80 15.90 -17.31
C SER A 202 -3.22 15.64 -17.85
N HIS A 203 -3.79 14.46 -17.60
CA HIS A 203 -5.13 14.13 -18.10
C HIS A 203 -6.18 15.05 -17.44
N PRO A 204 -7.13 15.64 -18.20
CA PRO A 204 -8.08 16.62 -17.66
C PRO A 204 -8.88 16.12 -16.44
N LEU A 205 -9.26 14.85 -16.45
CA LEU A 205 -9.98 14.20 -15.34
C LEU A 205 -9.15 14.03 -14.05
N LEU A 206 -7.82 14.20 -14.10
CA LEU A 206 -6.94 14.09 -12.93
C LEU A 206 -6.47 15.44 -12.38
N ALA A 207 -6.89 16.55 -12.98
CA ALA A 207 -6.44 17.88 -12.56
C ALA A 207 -6.83 18.23 -11.11
N ALA A 208 -7.86 17.59 -10.53
CA ALA A 208 -8.22 17.71 -9.11
C ALA A 208 -7.12 17.25 -8.13
N PHE A 209 -6.24 16.37 -8.58
CA PHE A 209 -5.13 15.84 -7.79
C PHE A 209 -3.81 16.53 -8.12
N GLY A 210 -3.82 17.54 -9.01
CA GLY A 210 -2.61 18.21 -9.49
C GLY A 210 -1.63 17.27 -10.19
N GLY A 211 -2.12 16.16 -10.75
CA GLY A 211 -1.30 15.13 -11.39
C GLY A 211 -0.41 14.33 -10.44
N LYS A 212 -0.64 14.41 -9.12
CA LYS A 212 0.20 13.73 -8.12
C LYS A 212 -0.41 12.40 -7.71
N ASP A 213 0.47 11.48 -7.32
CA ASP A 213 0.07 10.28 -6.59
C ASP A 213 -0.48 10.69 -5.22
N PHE A 214 -1.46 9.94 -4.73
CA PHE A 214 -2.14 10.26 -3.46
C PHE A 214 -2.44 8.99 -2.67
N ARG A 215 -3.05 9.17 -1.49
CA ARG A 215 -3.54 8.06 -0.66
C ARG A 215 -5.03 8.24 -0.45
N LEU A 216 -5.75 7.14 -0.45
CA LEU A 216 -7.19 7.14 -0.24
C LEU A 216 -7.58 5.84 0.44
N ALA A 217 -8.48 5.90 1.41
CA ALA A 217 -9.08 4.72 2.00
C ALA A 217 -10.43 4.45 1.35
N ASP A 218 -10.60 3.26 0.79
CA ASP A 218 -11.87 2.77 0.25
C ASP A 218 -11.89 1.25 0.21
N GLU A 219 -13.00 0.66 -0.26
CA GLU A 219 -13.03 -0.73 -0.72
C GLU A 219 -12.61 -0.80 -2.20
N ILE A 220 -11.53 -1.53 -2.50
CA ILE A 220 -10.87 -1.51 -3.82
C ILE A 220 -10.94 -2.86 -4.50
N TYR A 221 -11.27 -2.82 -5.80
CA TYR A 221 -11.59 -3.99 -6.61
C TYR A 221 -10.44 -4.49 -7.47
N GLN A 222 -10.57 -5.75 -7.89
CA GLN A 222 -9.86 -6.36 -9.02
C GLN A 222 -10.87 -6.82 -10.08
N TYR A 223 -10.42 -6.96 -11.33
CA TYR A 223 -11.30 -7.21 -12.47
C TYR A 223 -10.86 -8.40 -13.31
N GLY A 224 -11.86 -9.13 -13.81
CA GLY A 224 -11.71 -10.13 -14.85
C GLY A 224 -12.07 -9.58 -16.23
N LYS A 225 -12.08 -10.48 -17.21
CA LYS A 225 -12.50 -10.18 -18.59
C LYS A 225 -13.87 -9.49 -18.59
N PRO A 226 -14.11 -8.50 -19.48
CA PRO A 226 -13.25 -8.13 -20.61
C PRO A 226 -12.19 -7.07 -20.29
N TYR A 227 -11.89 -6.80 -19.01
CA TYR A 227 -10.87 -5.81 -18.64
C TYR A 227 -9.55 -6.10 -19.37
N ASN A 228 -9.10 -5.10 -20.12
CA ASN A 228 -7.85 -5.10 -20.85
C ASN A 228 -7.43 -3.65 -21.13
N ARG A 229 -6.20 -3.29 -20.80
CA ARG A 229 -5.61 -1.97 -21.07
C ARG A 229 -5.62 -1.56 -22.55
N SER A 230 -5.63 -2.52 -23.46
CA SER A 230 -5.80 -2.26 -24.90
C SER A 230 -7.24 -1.89 -25.31
N ALA A 231 -8.21 -2.01 -24.40
CA ALA A 231 -9.62 -1.67 -24.63
C ALA A 231 -10.10 -0.46 -23.80
N VAL A 232 -9.36 -0.06 -22.77
CA VAL A 232 -9.67 1.09 -21.91
C VAL A 232 -8.44 1.99 -21.72
N ARG A 233 -8.65 3.28 -21.45
CA ARG A 233 -7.58 4.20 -21.04
C ARG A 233 -7.58 4.32 -19.52
N VAL A 234 -6.67 3.62 -18.86
CA VAL A 234 -6.49 3.69 -17.41
C VAL A 234 -5.91 5.05 -17.02
N LEU A 235 -6.50 5.69 -16.01
CA LEU A 235 -6.09 7.00 -15.51
C LEU A 235 -5.47 6.90 -14.12
N LEU A 236 -6.06 6.08 -13.26
CA LEU A 236 -5.59 5.81 -11.91
C LEU A 236 -5.38 4.31 -11.74
N SER A 237 -4.33 3.92 -11.04
CA SER A 237 -4.10 2.54 -10.59
C SER A 237 -3.67 2.49 -9.14
N LEU A 238 -3.88 1.35 -8.49
CA LEU A 238 -3.34 1.09 -7.17
C LEU A 238 -1.82 1.01 -7.31
N ASP A 239 -1.15 1.72 -6.42
CA ASP A 239 0.28 1.68 -6.25
C ASP A 239 0.62 0.51 -5.32
N PRO A 240 1.13 -0.64 -5.83
CA PRO A 240 1.41 -1.82 -4.99
C PRO A 240 2.55 -1.56 -4.00
N GLU A 241 3.28 -0.48 -4.22
CA GLU A 241 4.48 -0.09 -3.48
C GLU A 241 4.12 0.75 -2.27
N ARG A 242 3.04 1.53 -2.42
CA ARG A 242 2.44 2.32 -1.35
C ARG A 242 1.18 1.67 -0.78
N THR A 243 0.89 0.41 -1.08
CA THR A 243 -0.30 -0.30 -0.60
C THR A 243 0.09 -1.57 0.16
N ASN A 244 -0.71 -1.96 1.16
CA ASN A 244 -0.54 -3.23 1.84
C ASN A 244 -0.90 -4.39 0.88
N MET A 245 0.13 -5.02 0.30
CA MET A 245 -0.04 -6.17 -0.60
C MET A 245 -0.11 -7.52 0.13
N GLY A 246 -0.09 -7.52 1.47
CA GLY A 246 -0.23 -8.73 2.29
C GLY A 246 -1.69 -9.13 2.57
N VAL A 247 -2.67 -8.45 1.96
CA VAL A 247 -4.08 -8.79 2.09
C VAL A 247 -4.44 -10.11 1.41
N ARG A 248 -5.52 -10.74 1.87
CA ARG A 248 -6.01 -11.99 1.26
C ARG A 248 -6.73 -11.70 -0.06
N TRP A 249 -6.86 -12.74 -0.90
CA TRP A 249 -7.69 -12.74 -2.11
C TRP A 249 -7.25 -11.86 -3.29
N ILE A 250 -5.99 -11.41 -3.29
CA ILE A 250 -5.38 -10.85 -4.49
C ILE A 250 -5.27 -11.97 -5.54
N ASN A 251 -5.90 -11.79 -6.69
CA ASN A 251 -5.92 -12.75 -7.79
C ASN A 251 -5.68 -12.06 -9.14
N GLN A 252 -4.63 -11.22 -9.19
CA GLN A 252 -4.14 -10.56 -10.42
C GLN A 252 -2.64 -10.77 -10.57
N PRO A 253 -2.20 -11.74 -11.39
CA PRO A 253 -0.79 -12.16 -11.45
C PRO A 253 0.14 -11.12 -12.07
N ASP A 254 -0.39 -10.16 -12.83
CA ASP A 254 0.36 -9.05 -13.44
C ASP A 254 0.44 -7.80 -12.54
N ASN A 255 -0.15 -7.84 -11.34
CA ASN A 255 -0.30 -6.72 -10.42
C ASN A 255 -0.94 -5.48 -11.07
N ASP A 256 -1.84 -5.67 -12.05
CA ASP A 256 -2.60 -4.59 -12.65
C ASP A 256 -3.94 -4.38 -11.94
N PHE A 257 -4.05 -3.25 -11.26
CA PHE A 257 -5.17 -2.88 -10.41
C PHE A 257 -5.64 -1.48 -10.79
N ALA A 258 -6.37 -1.35 -11.90
CA ALA A 258 -6.93 -0.07 -12.31
C ALA A 258 -7.99 0.45 -11.33
N LEU A 259 -7.98 1.74 -11.04
CA LEU A 259 -8.90 2.38 -10.10
C LEU A 259 -9.87 3.34 -10.79
N ALA A 260 -9.47 3.87 -11.95
CA ALA A 260 -10.35 4.65 -12.81
C ALA A 260 -9.88 4.55 -14.27
N TRP A 261 -10.83 4.50 -15.21
CA TRP A 261 -10.54 4.51 -16.64
C TRP A 261 -11.65 5.19 -17.44
N VAL A 262 -11.32 5.53 -18.68
CA VAL A 262 -12.27 6.01 -19.69
C VAL A 262 -12.20 5.15 -20.95
N LYS A 263 -13.31 5.12 -21.69
CA LYS A 263 -13.35 4.61 -23.06
C LYS A 263 -14.43 5.30 -23.88
N SER A 264 -14.29 5.22 -25.20
CA SER A 264 -15.36 5.58 -26.13
C SER A 264 -16.16 4.34 -26.52
N GLN A 265 -17.45 4.52 -26.77
CA GLN A 265 -18.33 3.50 -27.32
C GLN A 265 -19.22 4.13 -28.39
N GLY A 266 -18.90 3.91 -29.67
CA GLY A 266 -19.49 4.71 -30.74
C GLY A 266 -19.15 6.19 -30.54
N LYS A 267 -20.16 7.05 -30.46
CA LYS A 267 -20.01 8.48 -30.15
C LYS A 267 -20.06 8.79 -28.65
N GLY A 268 -20.47 7.82 -27.82
CA GLY A 268 -20.61 8.00 -26.38
C GLY A 268 -19.30 7.86 -25.61
N ARG A 269 -19.33 8.35 -24.38
CA ARG A 269 -18.19 8.44 -23.48
C ARG A 269 -18.51 7.70 -22.18
N VAL A 270 -17.66 6.76 -21.78
CA VAL A 270 -17.81 5.96 -20.56
C VAL A 270 -16.67 6.28 -19.62
N PHE A 271 -17.00 6.61 -18.38
CA PHE A 271 -16.08 6.72 -17.26
C PHE A 271 -16.44 5.68 -16.21
N TYR A 272 -15.43 5.04 -15.64
CA TYR A 272 -15.58 4.19 -14.47
C TYR A 272 -14.55 4.54 -13.40
N THR A 273 -14.95 4.43 -12.14
CA THR A 273 -14.01 4.40 -11.02
C THR A 273 -14.46 3.43 -9.91
N SER A 274 -13.49 2.77 -9.30
CA SER A 274 -13.69 1.94 -8.10
C SER A 274 -14.03 2.74 -6.85
N PHE A 275 -13.81 4.06 -6.84
CA PHE A 275 -14.01 4.87 -5.64
C PHE A 275 -15.48 5.21 -5.43
N GLY A 276 -16.05 4.77 -4.31
CA GLY A 276 -17.45 5.05 -3.98
C GLY A 276 -18.07 4.18 -2.88
N HIS A 277 -17.27 3.40 -2.13
CA HIS A 277 -17.79 2.59 -1.02
C HIS A 277 -17.89 3.39 0.28
N ARG A 278 -16.83 4.07 0.70
CA ARG A 278 -16.83 4.82 1.95
C ARG A 278 -17.62 6.11 1.81
N THR A 279 -18.52 6.37 2.76
CA THR A 279 -19.36 7.58 2.76
C THR A 279 -18.54 8.87 2.74
N GLU A 280 -17.34 8.81 3.33
CA GLU A 280 -16.38 9.90 3.41
C GLU A 280 -15.93 10.44 2.06
N LEU A 281 -15.96 9.59 1.03
CA LEU A 281 -15.54 9.97 -0.31
C LEU A 281 -16.46 11.03 -0.93
N PHE A 282 -17.73 11.03 -0.53
CA PHE A 282 -18.73 11.97 -1.02
C PHE A 282 -18.64 13.36 -0.39
N TRP A 283 -17.71 13.60 0.54
CA TRP A 283 -17.31 14.95 0.96
C TRP A 283 -15.78 15.15 0.87
N HIS A 284 -15.09 14.36 0.04
CA HIS A 284 -13.69 14.57 -0.28
C HIS A 284 -13.57 15.54 -1.47
N PRO A 285 -13.06 16.78 -1.29
CA PRO A 285 -13.16 17.83 -2.33
C PRO A 285 -12.57 17.42 -3.69
N GLN A 286 -11.41 16.77 -3.69
CA GLN A 286 -10.77 16.34 -4.94
C GLN A 286 -11.56 15.24 -5.67
N LEU A 287 -12.26 14.34 -4.94
CA LEU A 287 -13.08 13.30 -5.57
C LEU A 287 -14.39 13.88 -6.10
N LEU A 288 -15.04 14.78 -5.35
CA LEU A 288 -16.23 15.48 -5.86
C LEU A 288 -15.94 16.26 -7.13
N GLN A 289 -14.76 16.89 -7.21
CA GLN A 289 -14.30 17.52 -8.43
C GLN A 289 -14.07 16.51 -9.57
N MET A 290 -13.41 15.38 -9.30
CA MET A 290 -13.24 14.32 -10.31
C MET A 290 -14.59 13.76 -10.80
N TYR A 291 -15.57 13.57 -9.91
CA TYR A 291 -16.91 13.13 -10.27
C TYR A 291 -17.65 14.16 -11.13
N LEU A 292 -17.53 15.45 -10.80
CA LEU A 292 -18.06 16.53 -11.64
C LEU A 292 -17.41 16.51 -13.03
N ASP A 293 -16.09 16.44 -13.08
CA ASP A 293 -15.33 16.39 -14.34
C ASP A 293 -15.72 15.15 -15.16
N ALA A 294 -15.95 14.00 -14.52
CA ALA A 294 -16.41 12.77 -15.17
C ALA A 294 -17.82 12.92 -15.76
N VAL A 295 -18.75 13.57 -15.06
CA VAL A 295 -20.10 13.86 -15.60
C VAL A 295 -20.03 14.85 -16.76
N GLN A 296 -19.21 15.89 -16.65
CA GLN A 296 -18.98 16.84 -17.75
C GLN A 296 -18.33 16.15 -18.95
N PHE A 297 -17.39 15.23 -18.72
CA PHE A 297 -16.80 14.42 -19.77
C PHE A 297 -17.84 13.54 -20.45
N ALA A 298 -18.64 12.81 -19.67
CA ALA A 298 -19.69 11.93 -20.19
C ALA A 298 -20.75 12.70 -20.99
N ALA A 299 -21.16 13.89 -20.53
CA ALA A 299 -22.09 14.76 -21.23
C ALA A 299 -21.48 15.49 -22.45
N GLY A 300 -20.14 15.53 -22.56
CA GLY A 300 -19.42 16.18 -23.66
C GLY A 300 -19.12 17.67 -23.47
N ASP A 301 -19.12 18.18 -22.24
CA ASP A 301 -18.70 19.54 -21.89
C ASP A 301 -17.21 19.63 -21.49
N LEU A 302 -16.59 18.49 -21.16
CA LEU A 302 -15.16 18.38 -20.90
C LEU A 302 -14.53 17.39 -21.89
N ASP A 303 -13.68 17.88 -22.77
CA ASP A 303 -12.93 17.02 -23.68
C ASP A 303 -11.72 16.40 -23.00
N ALA A 304 -11.57 15.09 -23.19
CA ALA A 304 -10.45 14.31 -22.69
C ALA A 304 -10.14 13.14 -23.64
N PRO A 305 -8.86 12.74 -23.79
CA PRO A 305 -8.48 11.58 -24.59
C PRO A 305 -9.11 10.29 -24.09
N THR A 306 -9.59 9.44 -25.00
CA THR A 306 -10.20 8.14 -24.66
C THR A 306 -9.53 6.95 -25.35
N ALA A 307 -8.55 7.22 -26.21
CA ALA A 307 -7.79 6.16 -26.89
C ALA A 307 -7.14 5.25 -25.84
N PRO A 308 -7.30 3.93 -25.94
CA PRO A 308 -6.75 3.00 -24.96
C PRO A 308 -5.23 3.01 -24.98
N ARG A 309 -4.62 2.52 -23.89
CA ARG A 309 -3.18 2.45 -23.72
C ARG A 309 -2.79 1.10 -23.17
N ALA A 310 -2.08 0.31 -23.97
CA ALA A 310 -1.61 -1.01 -23.56
C ALA A 310 -0.47 -0.95 -22.52
N ASP A 311 0.27 0.16 -22.48
CA ASP A 311 1.40 0.33 -21.58
C ASP A 311 0.97 0.72 -20.17
N ARG A 312 1.67 0.18 -19.17
CA ARG A 312 1.61 0.64 -17.79
C ARG A 312 2.74 1.65 -17.57
N PRO A 313 2.51 2.80 -16.93
CA PRO A 313 3.59 3.70 -16.54
C PRO A 313 4.62 2.92 -15.73
N ASN A 314 5.89 2.99 -16.14
CA ASN A 314 6.97 2.25 -15.52
C ASN A 314 7.44 2.94 -14.22
N LYS A 315 6.55 3.04 -13.24
CA LYS A 315 6.91 3.37 -11.85
C LYS A 315 7.22 2.04 -11.15
N ARG A 316 8.40 1.48 -11.44
CA ARG A 316 8.96 0.37 -10.64
C ARG A 316 9.86 1.00 -9.59
N MET A 317 9.36 1.15 -8.37
CA MET A 317 10.27 1.10 -7.23
C MET A 317 10.68 -0.36 -7.04
N PRO A 318 11.90 -0.64 -6.55
CA PRO A 318 12.25 -1.99 -6.15
C PRO A 318 11.33 -2.41 -5.01
N GLY A 319 10.43 -3.36 -5.28
CA GLY A 319 9.70 -4.09 -4.24
C GLY A 319 10.57 -5.16 -3.58
N PRO A 320 10.00 -6.05 -2.75
CA PRO A 320 10.76 -7.19 -2.25
C PRO A 320 11.27 -8.00 -3.43
N THR A 321 12.46 -8.59 -3.29
CA THR A 321 12.96 -9.49 -4.32
C THR A 321 12.02 -10.71 -4.36
N PRO A 322 11.46 -11.07 -5.54
CA PRO A 322 10.64 -12.26 -5.67
C PRO A 322 11.34 -13.50 -5.12
N ALA A 323 10.61 -14.38 -4.45
CA ALA A 323 11.19 -15.54 -3.74
C ALA A 323 12.08 -16.41 -4.65
N GLU A 324 11.68 -16.64 -5.90
CA GLU A 324 12.47 -17.38 -6.88
C GLU A 324 13.79 -16.68 -7.22
N GLN A 325 13.76 -15.36 -7.40
CA GLN A 325 14.95 -14.56 -7.67
C GLN A 325 15.87 -14.53 -6.46
N ARG A 326 15.31 -14.40 -5.25
CA ARG A 326 16.06 -14.47 -3.99
C ARG A 326 16.77 -15.81 -3.84
N LEU A 327 16.09 -16.93 -4.07
CA LEU A 327 16.69 -18.27 -4.05
C LEU A 327 17.78 -18.43 -5.12
N ALA A 328 17.58 -17.88 -6.32
CA ALA A 328 18.59 -17.88 -7.37
C ALA A 328 19.84 -17.09 -6.98
N LEU A 329 19.68 -15.92 -6.35
CA LEU A 329 20.79 -15.10 -5.85
C LEU A 329 21.55 -15.81 -4.72
N MET A 330 20.82 -16.43 -3.77
CA MET A 330 21.41 -17.23 -2.69
C MET A 330 22.25 -18.38 -3.25
N LYS A 331 21.70 -19.14 -4.20
CA LYS A 331 22.41 -20.22 -4.89
C LYS A 331 23.65 -19.70 -5.62
N ALA A 332 23.55 -18.60 -6.34
CA ALA A 332 24.68 -17.99 -7.05
C ALA A 332 25.80 -17.53 -6.09
N ARG A 333 25.44 -17.09 -4.89
CA ARG A 333 26.38 -16.65 -3.84
C ARG A 333 26.81 -17.77 -2.88
N LYS A 334 26.33 -19.00 -3.08
CA LYS A 334 26.57 -20.15 -2.19
C LYS A 334 26.13 -19.90 -0.75
N VAL A 335 25.07 -19.11 -0.57
CA VAL A 335 24.45 -18.91 0.74
C VAL A 335 23.33 -19.95 0.91
N PRO A 336 23.40 -20.85 1.90
CA PRO A 336 22.41 -21.89 2.10
C PRO A 336 21.13 -21.33 2.73
N VAL A 337 20.01 -22.01 2.47
CA VAL A 337 18.79 -21.88 3.28
C VAL A 337 18.93 -22.86 4.46
N PRO A 338 18.58 -22.49 5.71
CA PRO A 338 18.61 -23.42 6.82
C PRO A 338 17.72 -24.64 6.52
N SER A 339 18.27 -25.83 6.70
CA SER A 339 17.53 -27.10 6.57
C SER A 339 16.51 -27.27 7.70
N ASP A 340 15.51 -28.13 7.51
CA ASP A 340 14.50 -28.40 8.55
C ASP A 340 15.13 -28.90 9.87
N GLU A 341 16.23 -29.65 9.81
CA GLU A 341 16.98 -30.09 10.99
C GLU A 341 17.65 -28.91 11.72
N GLU A 342 18.26 -27.99 10.99
CA GLU A 342 18.86 -26.78 11.56
C GLU A 342 17.80 -25.85 12.14
N VAL A 343 16.65 -25.70 11.46
CA VAL A 343 15.50 -24.97 11.98
C VAL A 343 15.03 -25.59 13.30
N ALA A 344 14.93 -26.92 13.37
CA ALA A 344 14.56 -27.61 14.62
C ALA A 344 15.58 -27.38 15.75
N LYS A 345 16.89 -27.30 15.45
CA LYS A 345 17.93 -26.94 16.43
C LYS A 345 17.72 -25.51 16.96
N ILE A 346 17.42 -24.56 16.07
CA ILE A 346 17.12 -23.17 16.46
C ILE A 346 15.85 -23.13 17.34
N GLU A 347 14.79 -23.85 16.98
CA GLU A 347 13.56 -23.93 17.78
C GLU A 347 13.78 -24.53 19.17
N ALA A 348 14.59 -25.58 19.25
CA ALA A 348 14.93 -26.23 20.52
C ALA A 348 15.75 -25.31 21.42
N ALA A 349 16.69 -24.54 20.85
CA ALA A 349 17.54 -23.62 21.59
C ALA A 349 16.82 -22.32 21.99
N ALA A 350 15.80 -21.90 21.23
CA ALA A 350 15.07 -20.67 21.49
C ALA A 350 14.34 -20.70 22.86
N PRO A 351 14.37 -19.61 23.65
CA PRO A 351 13.61 -19.55 24.90
C PRO A 351 12.10 -19.75 24.69
N ASP A 352 11.42 -20.37 25.65
CA ASP A 352 9.95 -20.50 25.63
C ASP A 352 9.24 -19.20 26.06
N LYS A 353 9.93 -18.32 26.78
CA LYS A 353 9.37 -17.08 27.33
C LYS A 353 10.32 -15.90 27.12
N PRO A 354 9.78 -14.69 26.95
CA PRO A 354 10.60 -13.50 26.84
C PRO A 354 11.09 -13.03 28.22
N PRO A 355 12.27 -12.38 28.30
CA PRO A 355 12.76 -11.81 29.56
C PRO A 355 11.86 -10.69 30.11
N ALA A 356 11.13 -9.97 29.25
CA ALA A 356 10.09 -9.04 29.66
C ALA A 356 8.73 -9.35 29.01
N LYS A 357 7.64 -9.17 29.74
CA LYS A 357 6.29 -9.25 29.18
C LYS A 357 6.07 -8.05 28.23
N PRO A 358 5.67 -8.27 26.97
CA PRO A 358 5.37 -7.16 26.06
C PRO A 358 4.26 -6.27 26.60
N ALA A 359 4.47 -4.95 26.58
CA ALA A 359 3.46 -3.99 27.07
C ALA A 359 2.22 -3.91 26.17
N ARG A 360 2.40 -4.24 24.88
CA ARG A 360 1.37 -4.30 23.84
C ARG A 360 1.85 -5.22 22.71
N PRO A 361 1.02 -5.57 21.71
CA PRO A 361 1.51 -6.22 20.50
C PRO A 361 2.65 -5.40 19.87
N ARG A 362 3.78 -6.06 19.61
CA ARG A 362 4.98 -5.46 19.02
C ARG A 362 5.20 -5.96 17.61
N LYS A 363 5.62 -5.08 16.71
CA LYS A 363 6.02 -5.42 15.34
C LYS A 363 7.47 -5.02 15.12
N ILE A 364 8.30 -5.89 14.56
CA ILE A 364 9.66 -5.53 14.15
C ILE A 364 9.86 -5.80 12.66
N LEU A 365 10.69 -4.97 12.03
CA LEU A 365 11.17 -5.21 10.68
C LEU A 365 12.58 -5.82 10.75
N VAL A 366 12.78 -7.00 10.19
CA VAL A 366 14.09 -7.61 9.99
C VAL A 366 14.47 -7.38 8.55
N TRP A 367 15.38 -6.43 8.32
CA TRP A 367 15.72 -5.96 6.99
C TRP A 367 17.14 -6.32 6.59
N GLY A 368 17.28 -6.90 5.40
CA GLY A 368 18.57 -7.22 4.81
C GLY A 368 18.42 -8.13 3.58
N HIS A 369 19.51 -8.30 2.83
CA HIS A 369 19.55 -9.17 1.66
C HIS A 369 20.11 -10.53 2.01
N SER A 370 19.29 -11.57 2.00
CA SER A 370 19.69 -12.85 2.59
C SER A 370 20.73 -13.62 1.77
N TRP A 371 21.01 -13.20 0.55
CA TRP A 371 22.03 -13.79 -0.33
C TRP A 371 23.41 -13.15 -0.20
N THR A 372 23.57 -12.10 0.60
CA THR A 372 24.80 -11.27 0.58
C THR A 372 25.83 -11.73 1.60
N HIS A 373 25.40 -12.48 2.61
CA HIS A 373 26.29 -13.02 3.63
C HIS A 373 25.71 -14.30 4.24
N LEU A 374 26.59 -15.25 4.59
CA LEU A 374 26.25 -16.58 5.12
C LEU A 374 25.22 -16.57 6.27
N PRO A 375 25.32 -15.65 7.27
CA PRO A 375 24.49 -15.74 8.46
C PRO A 375 23.06 -15.23 8.27
N ASN A 376 22.78 -14.49 7.19
CA ASN A 376 21.55 -13.74 7.02
C ASN A 376 20.29 -14.62 7.11
N PRO A 377 20.21 -15.78 6.42
CA PRO A 377 19.04 -16.65 6.50
C PRO A 377 18.83 -17.28 7.87
N TYR A 378 19.91 -17.57 8.60
CA TYR A 378 19.85 -18.14 9.95
C TYR A 378 19.36 -17.10 10.96
N ALA A 379 19.86 -15.86 10.87
CA ALA A 379 19.43 -14.75 11.70
C ALA A 379 17.94 -14.43 11.49
N GLU A 380 17.48 -14.38 10.24
CA GLU A 380 16.05 -14.19 9.92
C GLU A 380 15.19 -15.26 10.58
N LYS A 381 15.56 -16.53 10.39
CA LYS A 381 14.80 -17.66 10.93
C LYS A 381 14.81 -17.67 12.46
N ALA A 382 15.96 -17.40 13.07
CA ALA A 382 16.08 -17.32 14.52
C ALA A 382 15.19 -16.21 15.11
N ILE A 383 15.19 -15.02 14.51
CA ILE A 383 14.36 -13.90 14.99
C ILE A 383 12.86 -14.18 14.79
N GLU A 384 12.46 -14.80 13.69
CA GLU A 384 11.08 -15.27 13.48
C GLU A 384 10.65 -16.26 14.56
N ILE A 385 11.49 -17.26 14.86
CA ILE A 385 11.25 -18.27 15.89
C ILE A 385 11.17 -17.62 17.27
N LEU A 386 12.08 -16.72 17.61
CA LEU A 386 12.08 -15.99 18.88
C LEU A 386 10.76 -15.24 19.08
N GLY A 387 10.32 -14.47 18.08
CA GLY A 387 9.05 -13.74 18.14
C GLY A 387 7.85 -14.66 18.30
N ARG A 388 7.75 -15.71 17.47
CA ARG A 388 6.64 -16.67 17.47
C ARG A 388 6.57 -17.48 18.78
N LYS A 389 7.70 -18.02 19.24
CA LYS A 389 7.78 -18.95 20.37
C LYS A 389 7.52 -18.24 21.70
N THR A 390 8.05 -17.02 21.84
CA THR A 390 7.97 -16.27 23.10
C THR A 390 6.76 -15.33 23.15
N GLY A 391 6.18 -14.98 22.01
CA GLY A 391 5.16 -13.94 21.90
C GLY A 391 5.69 -12.52 22.13
N ALA A 392 7.02 -12.32 22.13
CA ALA A 392 7.64 -11.01 22.38
C ALA A 392 7.26 -9.95 21.32
N PHE A 393 7.18 -10.38 20.07
CA PHE A 393 6.92 -9.55 18.91
C PHE A 393 6.51 -10.40 17.71
N THR A 394 5.90 -9.77 16.70
CA THR A 394 5.79 -10.32 15.34
C THR A 394 6.91 -9.76 14.49
N ALA A 395 7.64 -10.63 13.79
CA ALA A 395 8.70 -10.25 12.86
C ALA A 395 8.18 -10.19 11.43
N THR A 396 8.51 -9.12 10.71
CA THR A 396 8.41 -9.04 9.25
C THR A 396 9.83 -9.15 8.69
N VAL A 397 10.17 -10.26 8.04
CA VAL A 397 11.44 -10.41 7.31
C VAL A 397 11.25 -9.90 5.89
N SER A 398 12.10 -8.99 5.43
CA SER A 398 11.99 -8.41 4.09
C SER A 398 13.29 -7.79 3.63
N ASP A 399 13.49 -7.78 2.31
CA ASP A 399 14.51 -6.97 1.64
C ASP A 399 13.92 -5.75 0.94
N ASP A 400 12.61 -5.51 1.07
CA ASP A 400 11.92 -4.42 0.41
C ASP A 400 12.38 -3.06 0.95
N PRO A 401 13.10 -2.22 0.16
CA PRO A 401 13.57 -0.93 0.62
C PRO A 401 12.42 0.05 0.87
N ARG A 402 11.21 -0.21 0.33
CA ARG A 402 10.01 0.60 0.58
C ARG A 402 9.46 0.43 1.99
N LEU A 403 9.86 -0.60 2.74
CA LEU A 403 9.50 -0.69 4.17
C LEU A 403 10.34 0.26 5.03
N LEU A 404 11.41 0.84 4.47
CA LEU A 404 12.33 1.72 5.19
C LEU A 404 12.02 3.21 5.03
N ILE A 405 11.03 3.62 4.22
CA ILE A 405 10.58 5.03 4.17
C ILE A 405 9.73 5.38 5.39
N ALA A 406 9.71 6.66 5.75
CA ALA A 406 9.25 7.13 7.06
C ALA A 406 7.83 6.67 7.42
N ASP A 407 6.89 6.78 6.48
CA ASP A 407 5.49 6.41 6.70
C ASP A 407 5.26 4.90 6.79
N ARG A 408 6.13 4.08 6.19
CA ARG A 408 6.09 2.61 6.29
C ARG A 408 6.87 2.11 7.50
N LEU A 409 8.06 2.64 7.73
CA LEU A 409 8.92 2.23 8.84
C LEU A 409 8.27 2.56 10.19
N ALA A 410 7.50 3.65 10.26
CA ALA A 410 6.78 4.07 11.47
C ALA A 410 5.80 3.04 12.04
N GLN A 411 5.36 2.04 11.26
CA GLN A 411 4.49 0.97 11.76
C GLN A 411 5.20 -0.04 12.67
N PHE A 412 6.53 -0.11 12.58
CA PHE A 412 7.37 -1.04 13.35
C PHE A 412 7.85 -0.38 14.64
N ASP A 413 8.11 -1.18 15.67
CA ASP A 413 8.63 -0.78 16.97
C ASP A 413 10.16 -0.83 17.06
N ALA A 414 10.77 -1.67 16.22
CA ALA A 414 12.20 -1.68 15.98
C ALA A 414 12.53 -2.12 14.55
N LEU A 415 13.71 -1.71 14.08
CA LEU A 415 14.34 -2.15 12.85
C LEU A 415 15.59 -2.96 13.18
N VAL A 416 15.63 -4.21 12.73
CA VAL A 416 16.82 -5.06 12.76
C VAL A 416 17.53 -4.93 11.42
N MET A 417 18.74 -4.35 11.45
CA MET A 417 19.68 -4.34 10.34
C MET A 417 20.39 -5.70 10.30
N ASN A 418 19.83 -6.63 9.54
CA ASN A 418 20.34 -8.00 9.46
C ASN A 418 21.57 -8.04 8.53
N ASN A 419 22.76 -7.97 9.11
CA ASN A 419 24.02 -8.33 8.43
C ASN A 419 24.25 -7.63 7.08
N ILE A 420 24.32 -6.30 7.08
CA ILE A 420 24.43 -5.49 5.86
C ILE A 420 25.86 -5.49 5.29
N HIS A 421 26.06 -6.24 4.21
CA HIS A 421 27.37 -6.41 3.58
C HIS A 421 27.58 -5.56 2.31
N GLU A 422 26.61 -4.70 1.97
CA GLU A 422 26.65 -3.86 0.76
C GLU A 422 26.78 -2.38 1.06
N ASN A 423 27.48 -1.64 0.18
CA ASN A 423 27.68 -0.21 0.34
C ASN A 423 26.45 0.64 -0.02
N GLU A 424 25.59 0.13 -0.91
CA GLU A 424 24.40 0.82 -1.41
C GLU A 424 23.19 -0.13 -1.43
N PRO A 425 22.80 -0.70 -0.28
CA PRO A 425 21.83 -1.79 -0.20
C PRO A 425 20.40 -1.33 -0.55
N PHE A 426 20.14 -0.03 -0.64
CA PHE A 426 18.80 0.50 -0.93
C PHE A 426 18.55 0.78 -2.41
N LEU A 427 19.57 0.61 -3.26
CA LEU A 427 19.43 0.77 -4.70
C LEU A 427 18.92 -0.52 -5.34
N PRO A 428 18.18 -0.44 -6.47
CA PRO A 428 17.81 -1.61 -7.26
C PRO A 428 19.03 -2.46 -7.63
N LEU A 429 18.88 -3.79 -7.63
CA LEU A 429 19.96 -4.72 -8.02
C LEU A 429 20.49 -4.47 -9.44
N ASP A 430 19.64 -3.95 -10.33
CA ASP A 430 19.96 -3.59 -11.71
C ASP A 430 20.19 -2.09 -11.90
N PHE A 431 20.49 -1.32 -10.85
CA PHE A 431 20.69 0.13 -10.90
C PHE A 431 21.55 0.61 -12.07
N GLY A 432 22.66 -0.08 -12.35
CA GLY A 432 23.57 0.24 -13.45
C GLY A 432 22.99 0.07 -14.87
N LYS A 433 21.84 -0.58 -15.00
CA LYS A 433 21.12 -0.81 -16.27
C LYS A 433 19.93 0.14 -16.46
N LEU A 434 19.57 0.92 -15.44
CA LEU A 434 18.45 1.85 -15.47
C LEU A 434 18.79 3.10 -16.30
N GLY A 435 17.77 3.73 -16.89
CA GLY A 435 17.93 5.02 -17.56
C GLY A 435 18.20 6.17 -16.58
N PRO A 436 18.68 7.35 -17.03
CA PRO A 436 19.08 8.45 -16.14
C PRO A 436 17.99 8.90 -15.16
N GLU A 437 16.74 9.07 -15.62
CA GLU A 437 15.61 9.47 -14.78
C GLU A 437 15.31 8.45 -13.67
N GLN A 438 15.40 7.15 -14.00
CA GLN A 438 15.17 6.06 -13.05
C GLN A 438 16.31 5.96 -12.02
N GLN A 439 17.55 6.20 -12.45
CA GLN A 439 18.70 6.27 -11.54
C GLN A 439 18.58 7.44 -10.57
N GLU A 440 18.15 8.60 -11.05
CA GLU A 440 17.90 9.78 -10.20
C GLU A 440 16.80 9.49 -9.17
N ALA A 441 15.68 8.89 -9.59
CA ALA A 441 14.61 8.49 -8.68
C ALA A 441 15.08 7.49 -7.61
N ALA A 442 15.85 6.47 -7.99
CA ALA A 442 16.42 5.50 -7.06
C ALA A 442 17.39 6.14 -6.05
N ARG A 443 18.20 7.13 -6.49
CA ARG A 443 19.09 7.88 -5.60
C ARG A 443 18.33 8.76 -4.61
N LYS A 444 17.25 9.39 -5.04
CA LYS A 444 16.36 10.15 -4.15
C LYS A 444 15.70 9.25 -3.11
N MET A 445 15.34 8.03 -3.47
CA MET A 445 14.81 7.03 -2.55
C MET A 445 15.86 6.58 -1.53
N ASP A 446 17.08 6.25 -1.98
CA ASP A 446 18.20 5.91 -1.08
C ASP A 446 18.43 7.02 -0.04
N GLN A 447 18.41 8.28 -0.44
CA GLN A 447 18.49 9.42 0.48
C GLN A 447 17.31 9.49 1.46
N ALA A 448 16.08 9.26 0.98
CA ALA A 448 14.88 9.26 1.81
C ALA A 448 14.89 8.13 2.86
N ILE A 449 15.35 6.93 2.47
CA ILE A 449 15.52 5.79 3.36
C ILE A 449 16.58 6.08 4.42
N ARG A 450 17.74 6.61 4.03
CA ARG A 450 18.80 6.97 4.98
C ARG A 450 18.29 7.95 6.03
N LYS A 451 17.61 9.01 5.59
CA LYS A 451 17.00 9.98 6.50
C LYS A 451 15.97 9.31 7.41
N SER A 452 15.09 8.49 6.84
CA SER A 452 14.03 7.77 7.57
C SER A 452 14.60 6.88 8.69
N ILE A 453 15.68 6.14 8.45
CA ILE A 453 16.31 5.29 9.47
C ILE A 453 16.89 6.13 10.62
N LEU A 454 17.59 7.22 10.32
CA LEU A 454 18.14 8.12 11.35
C LEU A 454 17.03 8.78 12.17
N ASP A 455 15.99 9.27 11.50
CA ASP A 455 14.82 9.87 12.14
C ASP A 455 14.06 8.85 13.01
N PHE A 456 13.92 7.61 12.51
CA PHE A 456 13.29 6.52 13.24
C PHE A 456 14.04 6.21 14.53
N ALA A 457 15.38 6.20 14.49
CA ALA A 457 16.21 5.98 15.66
C ALA A 457 16.22 7.20 16.60
N ALA A 458 16.46 8.41 16.09
CA ALA A 458 16.64 9.61 16.89
C ALA A 458 15.32 10.15 17.47
N GLY A 459 14.21 9.94 16.76
CA GLY A 459 12.97 10.70 16.94
C GLY A 459 13.02 12.03 16.18
N THR A 460 11.85 12.62 15.96
CA THR A 460 11.69 13.86 15.18
C THR A 460 10.80 14.86 15.89
N LYS A 461 10.82 16.11 15.40
CA LYS A 461 9.87 17.15 15.78
C LYS A 461 9.09 17.60 14.54
N GLU A 462 7.77 17.57 14.63
CA GLU A 462 6.85 18.02 13.58
C GLU A 462 5.95 19.11 14.17
N GLY A 463 6.26 20.38 13.86
CA GLY A 463 5.65 21.52 14.54
C GLY A 463 5.88 21.47 16.05
N ASN A 464 4.80 21.43 16.83
CA ASN A 464 4.86 21.30 18.29
C ASN A 464 4.86 19.84 18.79
N ARG A 465 4.73 18.85 17.91
CA ARG A 465 4.68 17.44 18.27
C ARG A 465 6.09 16.84 18.26
N THR A 466 6.47 16.19 19.36
CA THR A 466 7.68 15.36 19.42
C THR A 466 7.29 13.91 19.15
N ILE A 467 7.94 13.28 18.17
CA ILE A 467 7.80 11.86 17.86
C ILE A 467 9.02 11.16 18.45
N PRO A 468 8.85 10.28 19.45
CA PRO A 468 9.98 9.61 20.08
C PRO A 468 10.63 8.61 19.12
N GLY A 469 11.95 8.49 19.26
CA GLY A 469 12.76 7.50 18.57
C GLY A 469 12.43 6.07 19.00
N LYS A 470 12.67 5.15 18.08
CA LYS A 470 12.38 3.71 18.18
C LYS A 470 13.68 2.90 18.18
N GLY A 471 13.55 1.58 18.22
CA GLY A 471 14.69 0.68 18.39
C GLY A 471 15.44 0.39 17.09
N ILE A 472 16.77 0.41 17.13
CA ILE A 472 17.62 -0.20 16.09
C ILE A 472 18.36 -1.39 16.70
N VAL A 473 18.40 -2.50 15.97
CA VAL A 473 19.22 -3.68 16.30
C VAL A 473 20.16 -3.92 15.14
N GLY A 474 21.45 -4.06 15.41
CA GLY A 474 22.40 -4.55 14.41
C GLY A 474 22.98 -5.90 14.81
N THR A 475 23.04 -6.81 13.86
CA THR A 475 23.67 -8.12 14.03
C THR A 475 24.89 -8.21 13.13
N HIS A 476 26.00 -8.67 13.71
CA HIS A 476 27.26 -9.01 13.06
C HIS A 476 27.65 -8.03 11.93
N ALA A 477 27.40 -8.35 10.66
CA ALA A 477 27.80 -7.54 9.50
C ALA A 477 27.06 -6.21 9.35
N ALA A 478 26.13 -5.84 10.25
CA ALA A 478 25.44 -4.55 10.23
C ALA A 478 26.39 -3.32 10.23
N THR A 479 27.66 -3.49 10.59
CA THR A 479 28.71 -2.45 10.57
C THR A 479 29.84 -2.72 9.57
N ALA A 480 29.70 -3.73 8.70
CA ALA A 480 30.73 -4.18 7.76
C ALA A 480 30.86 -3.26 6.54
N ALA A 481 29.72 -2.81 6.00
CA ALA A 481 29.67 -1.96 4.84
C ALA A 481 29.31 -0.52 5.21
N LEU A 482 28.38 0.12 4.48
CA LEU A 482 27.84 1.47 4.73
C LEU A 482 28.89 2.55 5.07
N ASN A 483 30.14 2.38 4.65
CA ASN A 483 31.27 3.26 4.98
C ASN A 483 31.10 4.69 4.42
N LYS A 484 30.21 4.88 3.44
CA LYS A 484 29.82 6.18 2.87
C LYS A 484 28.68 6.85 3.65
N TRP A 485 28.32 6.34 4.82
CA TRP A 485 27.25 6.84 5.65
C TRP A 485 27.70 6.94 7.13
N PRO A 486 28.53 7.94 7.46
CA PRO A 486 29.16 8.06 8.77
C PRO A 486 28.15 8.19 9.92
N GLU A 487 27.00 8.83 9.70
CA GLU A 487 25.93 8.97 10.69
C GLU A 487 25.35 7.62 11.10
N TYR A 488 25.23 6.67 10.17
CA TYR A 488 24.80 5.31 10.47
C TYR A 488 25.85 4.56 11.30
N LEU A 489 27.13 4.66 10.95
CA LEU A 489 28.21 4.01 11.72
C LEU A 489 28.36 4.61 13.12
N GLU A 490 28.14 5.92 13.27
CA GLU A 490 28.05 6.58 14.58
C GLU A 490 26.86 6.03 15.37
N MET A 491 25.66 5.96 14.77
CA MET A 491 24.47 5.36 15.41
C MET A 491 24.74 3.92 15.86
N MET A 492 25.39 3.11 15.04
CA MET A 492 25.72 1.72 15.39
C MET A 492 26.85 1.59 16.42
N GLY A 493 27.74 2.59 16.53
CA GLY A 493 28.84 2.61 17.50
C GLY A 493 30.10 1.87 17.07
N GLY A 494 30.22 1.50 15.80
CA GLY A 494 31.39 0.78 15.30
C GLY A 494 31.47 0.75 13.77
N SER A 495 32.69 0.69 13.25
CA SER A 495 32.96 0.45 11.82
C SER A 495 33.92 -0.73 11.66
N PHE A 496 33.64 -1.64 10.75
CA PHE A 496 34.50 -2.81 10.53
C PHE A 496 35.96 -2.43 10.20
N GLY A 497 36.90 -2.95 10.99
CA GLY A 497 38.34 -2.76 10.84
C GLY A 497 39.12 -4.03 10.49
N GLY A 498 38.46 -5.19 10.44
CA GLY A 498 39.05 -6.51 10.25
C GLY A 498 38.30 -7.55 11.07
N TYR A 499 38.65 -8.83 10.95
CA TYR A 499 38.02 -9.90 11.74
C TYR A 499 38.98 -11.01 12.14
N ILE A 500 38.54 -11.80 13.11
CA ILE A 500 39.13 -13.08 13.51
C ILE A 500 38.02 -14.14 13.49
N LEU A 501 38.34 -15.35 13.02
CA LEU A 501 37.41 -16.47 12.93
C LEU A 501 38.08 -17.72 13.53
N GLN A 502 37.71 -18.06 14.76
CA GLN A 502 38.31 -19.14 15.55
C GLN A 502 37.52 -19.34 16.85
N ASP A 503 37.97 -20.28 17.69
CA ASP A 503 37.55 -20.37 19.09
C ASP A 503 38.10 -19.18 19.89
N LEU A 504 37.20 -18.51 20.60
CA LEU A 504 37.47 -17.30 21.38
C LEU A 504 36.81 -17.41 22.76
N VAL A 505 37.32 -16.67 23.73
CA VAL A 505 36.73 -16.58 25.06
C VAL A 505 36.14 -15.19 25.25
N VAL A 506 34.84 -15.13 25.50
CA VAL A 506 34.08 -13.90 25.69
C VAL A 506 33.95 -13.62 27.18
N LYS A 507 34.26 -12.39 27.57
CA LYS A 507 34.02 -11.81 28.89
C LYS A 507 32.65 -11.13 28.91
N VAL A 508 31.87 -11.47 29.93
CA VAL A 508 30.62 -10.77 30.26
C VAL A 508 30.98 -9.57 31.13
N GLU A 509 30.91 -8.36 30.58
CA GLU A 509 31.31 -7.15 31.31
C GLU A 509 30.30 -6.79 32.42
N GLN A 510 29.03 -7.17 32.22
CA GLN A 510 27.95 -6.89 33.16
C GLN A 510 27.06 -8.12 33.39
N PRO A 511 27.49 -9.09 34.20
CA PRO A 511 26.77 -10.35 34.42
C PRO A 511 25.31 -10.22 34.87
N THR A 512 24.99 -9.16 35.63
CA THR A 512 23.64 -8.92 36.16
C THR A 512 22.78 -8.04 35.25
N HIS A 513 23.34 -7.50 34.17
CA HIS A 513 22.60 -6.64 33.25
C HIS A 513 21.54 -7.47 32.50
N PRO A 514 20.30 -6.98 32.31
CA PRO A 514 19.21 -7.80 31.77
C PRO A 514 19.49 -8.43 30.40
N LEU A 515 20.32 -7.76 29.58
CA LEU A 515 20.70 -8.26 28.25
C LEU A 515 21.76 -9.37 28.30
N THR A 516 22.49 -9.53 29.39
CA THR A 516 23.62 -10.48 29.54
C THR A 516 23.43 -11.49 30.66
N ALA A 517 22.34 -11.39 31.43
CA ALA A 517 22.02 -12.31 32.52
C ALA A 517 21.97 -13.79 32.09
N CYS A 518 21.67 -14.07 30.82
CA CYS A 518 21.68 -15.43 30.26
C CYS A 518 23.06 -16.09 30.20
N PHE A 519 24.14 -15.31 30.26
CA PHE A 519 25.51 -15.82 30.29
C PHE A 519 26.02 -16.10 31.72
N GLY A 520 25.41 -15.47 32.73
CA GLY A 520 25.91 -15.50 34.10
C GLY A 520 27.20 -14.70 34.31
N ASP A 521 27.94 -15.02 35.37
CA ASP A 521 29.17 -14.35 35.80
C ASP A 521 30.46 -14.93 35.20
N LYS A 522 30.32 -15.96 34.34
CA LYS A 522 31.46 -16.67 33.75
C LYS A 522 31.76 -16.17 32.35
N THR A 523 33.03 -16.26 31.98
CA THR A 523 33.44 -16.23 30.59
C THR A 523 32.87 -17.44 29.85
N PHE A 524 32.52 -17.29 28.57
CA PHE A 524 32.06 -18.39 27.74
C PHE A 524 32.91 -18.50 26.47
N ALA A 525 33.08 -19.73 25.97
CA ALA A 525 33.78 -19.97 24.72
C ALA A 525 32.80 -19.94 23.54
N ILE A 526 33.24 -19.42 22.41
CA ILE A 526 32.45 -19.44 21.18
C ILE A 526 33.38 -19.57 19.96
N ASN A 527 32.96 -20.34 18.97
CA ASN A 527 33.55 -20.31 17.64
C ASN A 527 32.70 -19.36 16.79
N ASP A 528 33.23 -18.18 16.44
CA ASP A 528 32.50 -17.23 15.61
C ASP A 528 33.44 -16.27 14.88
N GLU A 529 32.90 -15.53 13.91
CA GLU A 529 33.63 -14.41 13.28
C GLU A 529 33.44 -13.13 14.10
N ILE A 530 34.53 -12.63 14.69
CA ILE A 530 34.53 -11.44 15.55
C ILE A 530 35.24 -10.28 14.86
N TYR A 531 34.55 -9.15 14.75
CA TYR A 531 35.08 -7.92 14.20
C TYR A 531 36.01 -7.18 15.16
N ILE A 532 37.04 -6.59 14.56
CA ILE A 532 37.96 -5.68 15.20
C ILE A 532 37.59 -4.27 14.77
N PHE A 533 37.23 -3.42 15.73
CA PHE A 533 36.86 -2.03 15.50
C PHE A 533 38.08 -1.12 15.68
N PRO A 534 38.33 -0.13 14.80
CA PRO A 534 39.43 0.83 14.97
C PRO A 534 39.20 1.86 16.09
N GLN A 535 37.96 2.05 16.55
CA GLN A 535 37.59 3.10 17.50
C GLN A 535 38.11 2.83 18.92
N ALA A 536 39.03 3.67 19.41
CA ALA A 536 39.60 3.54 20.76
C ALA A 536 38.68 4.04 21.89
N ASP A 537 37.66 4.84 21.57
CA ASP A 537 36.80 5.55 22.52
C ASP A 537 35.45 4.87 22.78
N GLN A 538 35.27 3.63 22.31
CA GLN A 538 34.00 2.87 22.43
C GLN A 538 33.48 2.83 23.88
N ARG A 539 34.34 2.56 24.87
CA ARG A 539 33.94 2.52 26.29
C ARG A 539 33.51 3.87 26.86
N GLN A 540 33.84 4.99 26.21
CA GLN A 540 33.42 6.33 26.62
C GLN A 540 32.05 6.70 26.03
N LYS A 541 31.64 6.02 24.96
CA LYS A 541 30.43 6.33 24.17
C LYS A 541 29.35 5.27 24.26
N LEU A 542 29.71 4.04 24.64
CA LEU A 542 28.87 2.86 24.56
C LEU A 542 28.85 2.12 25.89
N ARG A 543 27.68 1.58 26.24
CA ARG A 543 27.55 0.63 27.34
C ARG A 543 27.96 -0.76 26.85
N ILE A 544 29.22 -1.12 27.07
CA ILE A 544 29.75 -2.43 26.64
C ILE A 544 29.16 -3.57 27.49
N LEU A 545 28.61 -4.58 26.81
CA LEU A 545 27.99 -5.75 27.40
C LEU A 545 28.90 -6.98 27.35
N LEU A 546 29.54 -7.20 26.20
CA LEU A 546 30.44 -8.32 25.94
C LEU A 546 31.74 -7.82 25.31
N SER A 547 32.86 -8.43 25.70
CA SER A 547 34.19 -8.18 25.12
C SER A 547 34.98 -9.49 24.99
N LEU A 548 36.07 -9.51 24.22
CA LEU A 548 37.00 -10.64 24.25
C LEU A 548 37.79 -10.64 25.56
N ASP A 549 37.89 -11.80 26.21
CA ASP A 549 38.82 -12.05 27.30
C ASP A 549 40.21 -12.31 26.69
N MET A 550 41.06 -11.28 26.68
CA MET A 550 42.37 -11.35 26.05
C MET A 550 43.42 -12.15 26.84
N ASP A 551 43.15 -12.47 28.11
CA ASP A 551 44.02 -13.32 28.91
C ASP A 551 43.78 -14.80 28.60
N LYS A 552 42.56 -15.14 28.17
CA LYS A 552 42.17 -16.53 27.84
C LYS A 552 42.07 -16.80 26.34
N THR A 553 41.87 -15.76 25.54
CA THR A 553 41.78 -15.87 24.09
C THR A 553 43.16 -16.05 23.48
N LYS A 554 43.35 -17.12 22.69
CA LYS A 554 44.53 -17.29 21.84
C LYS A 554 44.44 -16.38 20.63
N PHE A 555 44.76 -15.10 20.82
CA PHE A 555 44.64 -14.10 19.75
C PHE A 555 45.64 -14.39 18.61
N PRO A 556 45.22 -14.33 17.33
CA PRO A 556 46.10 -14.67 16.22
C PRO A 556 47.18 -13.60 16.02
N GLU A 557 48.34 -14.01 15.46
CA GLU A 557 49.42 -13.07 15.12
C GLU A 557 48.99 -12.04 14.07
N LYS A 558 48.01 -12.39 13.23
CA LYS A 558 47.47 -11.53 12.18
C LYS A 558 45.94 -11.59 12.12
N VAL A 559 45.32 -10.41 12.11
CA VAL A 559 43.88 -10.20 11.88
C VAL A 559 43.57 -10.25 10.38
N GLN A 560 42.44 -10.85 10.00
CA GLN A 560 42.01 -11.00 8.62
C GLN A 560 41.34 -9.71 8.11
N LEU A 561 41.60 -9.35 6.84
CA LEU A 561 41.12 -8.12 6.20
C LEU A 561 41.31 -6.85 7.06
N ALA A 562 42.39 -6.82 7.85
CA ALA A 562 42.68 -5.71 8.75
C ALA A 562 42.92 -4.41 7.97
N ARG A 563 42.34 -3.31 8.44
CA ARG A 563 42.74 -1.96 8.03
C ARG A 563 44.19 -1.71 8.47
N PRO A 564 44.92 -0.82 7.76
CA PRO A 564 46.27 -0.43 8.15
C PRO A 564 46.35 -0.03 9.63
N GLY A 565 47.27 -0.63 10.38
CA GLY A 565 47.47 -0.38 11.81
C GLY A 565 46.65 -1.28 12.75
N LEU A 566 45.82 -2.19 12.24
CA LEU A 566 45.06 -3.17 13.01
C LEU A 566 45.50 -4.63 12.76
N GLU A 567 46.62 -4.84 12.04
CA GLU A 567 47.06 -6.17 11.62
C GLU A 567 47.29 -7.12 12.80
N LYS A 568 47.63 -6.59 13.98
CA LYS A 568 47.83 -7.34 15.23
C LYS A 568 46.71 -7.14 16.25
N GLY A 569 45.55 -6.65 15.81
CA GLY A 569 44.50 -6.18 16.71
C GLY A 569 44.75 -4.75 17.20
N ARG A 570 43.99 -4.33 18.22
CA ARG A 570 44.12 -2.99 18.80
C ARG A 570 45.31 -2.94 19.77
N PRO A 571 46.06 -1.82 19.83
CA PRO A 571 47.16 -1.66 20.78
C PRO A 571 46.74 -1.80 22.25
N ASP A 572 45.54 -1.33 22.61
CA ASP A 572 44.99 -1.41 23.97
C ASP A 572 44.34 -2.76 24.30
N LYS A 573 44.32 -3.69 23.33
CA LYS A 573 43.71 -5.03 23.44
C LYS A 573 42.23 -5.02 23.83
N ASP A 574 41.53 -3.90 23.65
CA ASP A 574 40.12 -3.81 24.02
C ASP A 574 39.22 -4.14 22.83
N HIS A 575 38.55 -5.29 22.88
CA HIS A 575 37.72 -5.79 21.79
C HIS A 575 36.27 -5.95 22.27
N ALA A 576 35.51 -4.86 22.24
CA ALA A 576 34.07 -4.89 22.48
C ALA A 576 33.34 -5.64 21.35
N ILE A 577 32.41 -6.53 21.71
CA ILE A 577 31.67 -7.35 20.75
C ILE A 577 30.14 -7.27 20.93
N SER A 578 29.64 -6.64 21.98
CA SER A 578 28.23 -6.26 22.09
C SER A 578 28.05 -5.06 23.01
N TRP A 579 27.10 -4.19 22.69
CA TRP A 579 26.82 -2.97 23.44
C TRP A 579 25.39 -2.46 23.21
N ILE A 580 25.01 -1.50 24.05
CA ILE A 580 23.86 -0.63 23.83
C ILE A 580 24.27 0.83 23.88
N ARG A 581 23.49 1.69 23.22
CA ARG A 581 23.57 3.16 23.38
C ARG A 581 22.22 3.82 23.14
N PRO A 582 21.98 5.03 23.66
CA PRO A 582 20.97 5.92 23.12
C PRO A 582 21.43 6.51 21.78
N PHE A 583 20.46 6.81 20.92
CA PHE A 583 20.64 7.66 19.74
C PHE A 583 19.41 8.56 19.63
N GLY A 584 19.60 9.88 19.83
CA GLY A 584 18.48 10.78 20.12
C GLY A 584 17.65 10.28 21.31
N THR A 585 16.38 9.99 21.08
CA THR A 585 15.45 9.42 22.08
C THR A 585 15.20 7.92 21.93
N GLY A 586 15.77 7.29 20.89
CA GLY A 586 15.66 5.84 20.66
C GLY A 586 16.78 5.03 21.29
N ARG A 587 16.77 3.74 20.98
CA ARG A 587 17.63 2.71 21.62
C ARG A 587 18.33 1.89 20.54
N VAL A 588 19.64 1.79 20.64
CA VAL A 588 20.44 0.96 19.73
C VAL A 588 21.04 -0.20 20.51
N PHE A 589 20.84 -1.42 20.01
CA PHE A 589 21.53 -2.63 20.45
C PHE A 589 22.36 -3.19 19.32
N TYR A 590 23.57 -3.63 19.63
CA TYR A 590 24.45 -4.27 18.66
C TYR A 590 25.14 -5.50 19.26
N THR A 591 25.28 -6.53 18.45
CA THR A 591 26.11 -7.69 18.76
C THR A 591 26.87 -8.14 17.51
N VAL A 592 28.16 -8.39 17.66
CA VAL A 592 29.04 -8.95 16.62
C VAL A 592 28.77 -10.44 16.42
N LEU A 593 28.21 -11.11 17.43
CA LEU A 593 27.94 -12.55 17.37
C LEU A 593 26.90 -12.89 16.30
N GLY A 594 26.94 -14.13 15.82
CA GLY A 594 25.98 -14.67 14.88
C GLY A 594 26.49 -14.73 13.44
N HIS A 595 27.78 -14.96 13.22
CA HIS A 595 28.28 -15.30 11.88
C HIS A 595 28.14 -16.79 11.59
N GLN A 596 28.59 -17.64 12.51
CA GLN A 596 28.45 -19.08 12.33
C GLN A 596 26.97 -19.51 12.42
N PRO A 597 26.50 -20.42 11.54
CA PRO A 597 25.19 -21.03 11.68
C PRO A 597 24.94 -21.58 13.09
N GLU A 598 25.97 -22.19 13.68
CA GLU A 598 25.96 -22.80 15.01
C GLU A 598 25.59 -21.83 16.12
N THR A 599 25.95 -20.56 15.98
CA THR A 599 25.60 -19.53 16.95
C THR A 599 24.08 -19.40 17.10
N HIS A 600 23.30 -19.66 16.04
CA HIS A 600 21.84 -19.54 16.04
C HIS A 600 21.11 -20.70 16.74
N TRP A 601 21.80 -21.77 17.13
CA TRP A 601 21.26 -22.77 18.05
C TRP A 601 22.04 -22.86 19.37
N ASN A 602 22.72 -21.77 19.74
CA ASN A 602 23.23 -21.56 21.09
C ASN A 602 22.13 -20.89 21.95
N PRO A 603 21.62 -21.55 23.01
CA PRO A 603 20.54 -21.01 23.84
C PRO A 603 20.88 -19.67 24.50
N GLN A 604 22.15 -19.45 24.88
CA GLN A 604 22.59 -18.21 25.52
C GLN A 604 22.63 -17.05 24.51
N PHE A 605 23.11 -17.31 23.28
CA PHE A 605 23.06 -16.31 22.22
C PHE A 605 21.63 -15.94 21.86
N LEU A 606 20.73 -16.91 21.69
CA LEU A 606 19.33 -16.64 21.36
C LEU A 606 18.62 -15.85 22.48
N ALA A 607 18.92 -16.15 23.75
CA ALA A 607 18.42 -15.38 24.89
C ALA A 607 18.97 -13.93 24.89
N HIS A 608 20.26 -13.74 24.59
CA HIS A 608 20.89 -12.43 24.46
C HIS A 608 20.30 -11.60 23.30
N LEU A 609 20.11 -12.21 22.14
CA LEU A 609 19.50 -11.57 20.96
C LEU A 609 18.06 -11.16 21.24
N LEU A 610 17.26 -12.04 21.86
CA LEU A 610 15.90 -11.73 22.29
C LEU A 610 15.86 -10.55 23.27
N ALA A 611 16.73 -10.55 24.29
CA ALA A 611 16.80 -9.46 25.26
C ALA A 611 17.20 -8.12 24.60
N GLY A 612 18.16 -8.16 23.67
CA GLY A 612 18.56 -6.99 22.89
C GLY A 612 17.43 -6.41 22.02
N ILE A 613 16.65 -7.28 21.36
CA ILE A 613 15.46 -6.85 20.61
C ILE A 613 14.39 -6.28 21.55
N GLN A 614 14.16 -6.90 22.72
CA GLN A 614 13.20 -6.40 23.70
C GLN A 614 13.61 -5.06 24.32
N TYR A 615 14.90 -4.82 24.46
CA TYR A 615 15.43 -3.50 24.82
C TYR A 615 15.15 -2.48 23.72
N ALA A 616 15.44 -2.80 22.46
CA ALA A 616 15.22 -1.89 21.34
C ALA A 616 13.74 -1.45 21.22
N ILE A 617 12.79 -2.40 21.29
CA ILE A 617 11.34 -2.12 21.27
C ILE A 617 10.83 -1.41 22.54
N GLY A 618 11.63 -1.41 23.62
CA GLY A 618 11.36 -0.70 24.87
C GLY A 618 10.57 -1.50 25.92
N ASP A 619 10.42 -2.81 25.76
CA ASP A 619 9.75 -3.67 26.75
C ASP A 619 10.69 -4.17 27.85
N LEU A 620 11.99 -4.28 27.57
CA LEU A 620 13.01 -4.62 28.57
C LEU A 620 13.81 -3.37 28.97
N PRO A 621 13.57 -2.80 30.16
CA PRO A 621 14.29 -1.62 30.62
C PRO A 621 15.77 -1.94 30.88
N ALA A 622 16.66 -1.11 30.33
CA ALA A 622 18.09 -1.10 30.62
C ALA A 622 18.62 0.32 30.42
N ASP A 623 19.63 0.71 31.22
CA ASP A 623 20.29 2.00 31.06
C ASP A 623 21.37 1.89 29.98
N GLY A 624 21.20 2.67 28.90
CA GLY A 624 22.15 2.71 27.79
C GLY A 624 23.27 3.73 27.95
N LYS A 625 23.31 4.48 29.07
CA LYS A 625 24.34 5.49 29.36
C LYS A 625 25.57 4.95 30.07
#